data_AF-A0A379WN60-F1
#
_entry.id   AF-A0A379WN60-F1
#
_cell.length_a   1.000
_cell.length_b   1.000
_cell.length_c   1.000
_cell.angle_alpha   90.00
_cell.angle_beta   90.00
_cell.angle_gamma   90.00
#
_symmetry.space_group_name_H-M   'P 1'
#
loop_
_entity.id
_entity.type
_entity.pdbx_description
1 polymer ?
#
loop_
_entity_poly.entity_id
_entity_poly.type
_entity_poly.pdbx_seq_one_letter_code
_entity_poly.pdbx_strand_id
1 'polypeptide(L)'
;MLAEIGLVGKAPGRYNLHLGGNRIGTRIPRMYQENITEPDILASLDELIGRWAKEREAGEGFGDFTVRAGIIRPVLDPARDFWNNLNCRMASV
;
A
#
# COMPACT_ATOMS: atom_id res chain seq x y z
N MET A 1 0.91 4.04 12.95
CA MET A 1 1.47 3.75 11.62
C MET A 1 0.74 4.64 10.62
N LEU A 2 1.42 5.65 10.07
CA LEU A 2 0.79 6.71 9.25
C LEU A 2 1.59 6.99 7.97
N ALA A 3 2.45 6.05 7.59
CA ALA A 3 3.32 6.18 6.43
C ALA A 3 2.57 5.83 5.14
N GLU A 4 3.04 6.37 4.01
CA GLU A 4 2.56 6.00 2.67
C GLU A 4 2.86 4.52 2.34
N ILE A 5 4.04 4.04 2.79
CA ILE A 5 4.48 2.65 2.73
C ILE A 5 4.83 2.21 4.14
N GLY A 6 4.23 1.10 4.60
CA GLY A 6 4.44 0.53 5.93
C GLY A 6 4.88 -0.92 5.87
N LEU A 7 5.90 -1.27 6.65
CA LEU A 7 6.33 -2.65 6.86
C LEU A 7 6.06 -3.05 8.31
N VAL A 8 5.25 -4.06 8.53
CA VAL A 8 5.00 -4.64 9.86
C VAL A 8 5.69 -6.00 9.94
N GLY A 9 6.69 -6.14 10.81
CA GLY A 9 7.42 -7.40 10.99
C GLY A 9 6.51 -8.52 11.49
N LYS A 10 6.60 -9.69 10.86
CA LYS A 10 5.81 -10.88 11.20
C LYS A 10 6.67 -12.08 11.63
N ALA A 11 7.85 -12.24 11.01
CA ALA A 11 8.86 -13.22 11.37
C ALA A 11 10.25 -12.72 10.90
N PRO A 12 11.38 -13.35 11.28
CA PRO A 12 12.69 -12.99 10.76
C PRO A 12 12.70 -12.98 9.23
N GLY A 13 13.02 -11.83 8.63
CA GLY A 13 13.03 -11.62 7.18
C GLY A 13 11.66 -11.60 6.49
N ARG A 14 10.55 -11.47 7.26
CA ARG A 14 9.18 -11.50 6.74
C ARG A 14 8.34 -10.34 7.28
N TYR A 15 7.62 -9.65 6.39
CA TYR A 15 6.83 -8.47 6.72
C TYR A 15 5.47 -8.47 6.05
N ASN A 16 4.51 -7.76 6.64
CA ASN A 16 3.28 -7.35 5.98
C ASN A 16 3.50 -5.96 5.37
N LEU A 17 3.32 -5.84 4.06
CA LEU A 17 3.40 -4.58 3.32
C LEU A 17 2.04 -3.88 3.35
N HIS A 18 2.02 -2.66 3.86
CA HIS A 18 0.85 -1.79 3.92
C HIS A 18 1.06 -0.56 3.04
N LEU A 19 0.04 -0.19 2.27
CA LEU A 19 0.07 0.94 1.33
C LEU A 19 -1.14 1.86 1.53
N GLY A 20 -1.05 3.07 0.98
CA GLY A 20 -2.20 3.98 0.90
C GLY A 20 -2.35 4.91 2.10
N GLY A 21 -1.28 5.14 2.88
CA GLY A 21 -1.22 6.31 3.77
C GLY A 21 -1.10 7.61 2.96
N ASN A 22 -0.84 8.74 3.61
CA ASN A 22 -0.57 10.00 2.92
C ASN A 22 0.58 10.76 3.60
N ARG A 23 1.17 11.72 2.89
CA ARG A 23 2.37 12.45 3.34
C ARG A 23 2.19 13.17 4.68
N ILE A 24 0.97 13.63 4.97
CA ILE A 24 0.64 14.34 6.21
C ILE A 24 0.23 13.41 7.36
N GLY A 25 0.10 12.10 7.10
CA GLY A 25 -0.19 11.10 8.12
C GLY A 25 -1.61 11.16 8.70
N THR A 26 -2.62 11.48 7.88
CA THR A 26 -4.04 11.47 8.29
C THR A 26 -4.82 10.23 7.83
N ARG A 27 -4.21 9.37 7.01
CA ARG A 27 -4.82 8.12 6.52
C ARG A 27 -4.01 6.91 6.95
N ILE A 28 -4.70 5.90 7.48
CA ILE A 28 -4.08 4.63 7.89
C ILE A 28 -3.85 3.78 6.62
N PRO A 29 -2.65 3.25 6.39
CA PRO A 29 -2.37 2.38 5.26
C PRO A 29 -3.02 1.00 5.45
N ARG A 30 -3.55 0.43 4.37
CA ARG A 30 -4.16 -0.91 4.34
C ARG A 30 -3.13 -1.96 3.97
N MET A 31 -3.27 -3.17 4.50
CA MET A 31 -2.44 -4.31 4.11
C MET A 31 -2.62 -4.63 2.62
N TYR A 32 -1.53 -4.56 1.86
CA TYR A 32 -1.47 -4.90 0.44
C TYR A 32 -1.00 -6.34 0.24
N GLN A 33 0.06 -6.74 0.94
CA GLN A 33 0.59 -8.10 0.91
C GLN A 33 0.98 -8.55 2.32
N GLU A 34 0.82 -9.84 2.59
CA GLU A 34 1.03 -10.43 3.91
C GLU A 34 2.20 -11.42 3.90
N ASN A 35 3.05 -11.37 4.93
CA ASN A 35 4.10 -12.35 5.20
C ASN A 35 5.11 -12.57 4.04
N ILE A 36 5.52 -11.49 3.39
CA ILE A 36 6.43 -11.50 2.24
C ILE A 36 7.88 -11.23 2.63
N THR A 37 8.83 -11.63 1.79
CA THR A 37 10.27 -11.40 2.01
C THR A 37 10.71 -10.03 1.53
N GLU A 38 11.92 -9.60 1.93
CA GLU A 38 12.53 -8.36 1.43
C GLU A 38 12.66 -8.31 -0.11
N PRO A 39 13.12 -9.36 -0.80
CA PRO A 39 13.11 -9.38 -2.27
C PRO A 39 11.71 -9.17 -2.89
N ASP A 40 10.67 -9.78 -2.32
CA ASP A 40 9.29 -9.62 -2.81
C ASP A 40 8.77 -8.20 -2.59
N ILE A 41 9.14 -7.58 -1.47
CA ILE A 41 8.84 -6.17 -1.16
C ILE A 41 9.49 -5.27 -2.21
N LEU A 42 10.79 -5.47 -2.48
CA LEU A 42 11.53 -4.66 -3.44
C LEU A 42 10.95 -4.79 -4.86
N ALA A 43 10.62 -6.01 -5.30
CA ALA A 43 9.99 -6.24 -6.59
C ALA A 43 8.63 -5.53 -6.70
N SER A 44 7.80 -5.61 -5.65
CA SER A 44 6.51 -4.91 -5.62
C SER A 44 6.69 -3.39 -5.65
N LEU A 45 7.65 -2.85 -4.89
CA LEU A 45 7.89 -1.41 -4.85
C LEU A 45 8.50 -0.89 -6.15
N ASP A 46 9.37 -1.64 -6.81
CA ASP A 46 9.95 -1.26 -8.11
C ASP A 46 8.85 -1.04 -9.17
N GLU A 47 7.91 -1.99 -9.27
CA GLU A 47 6.75 -1.86 -10.16
C GLU A 47 5.89 -0.63 -9.80
N LEU A 48 5.49 -0.51 -8.53
CA LEU A 48 4.56 0.52 -8.09
C LEU A 48 5.16 1.93 -8.18
N ILE A 49 6.44 2.09 -7.82
CA ILE A 49 7.16 3.36 -7.95
C ILE A 49 7.36 3.69 -9.43
N GLY A 50 7.66 2.68 -10.27
CA GLY A 50 7.77 2.84 -11.71
C GLY A 50 6.47 3.34 -12.36
N ARG A 51 5.32 2.85 -11.89
CA ARG A 51 4.00 3.36 -12.29
C ARG A 51 3.74 4.77 -11.76
N TRP A 52 3.97 5.03 -10.48
CA TRP A 52 3.81 6.35 -9.87
C TRP A 52 4.63 7.41 -10.62
N ALA A 53 5.88 7.12 -10.97
CA ALA A 53 6.73 8.05 -11.69
C ALA A 53 6.16 8.48 -13.06
N LYS A 54 5.36 7.62 -13.71
CA LYS A 54 4.77 7.85 -15.04
C LYS A 54 3.35 8.40 -15.00
N GLU A 55 2.57 7.97 -14.00
CA GLU A 55 1.12 8.15 -13.96
C GLU A 55 0.66 9.17 -12.91
N ARG A 56 1.58 9.71 -12.09
CA ARG A 56 1.22 10.66 -11.03
C ARG A 56 0.73 12.00 -11.57
N GLU A 57 -0.18 12.61 -10.82
CA GLU A 57 -0.57 14.00 -11.02
C GLU A 57 0.48 14.97 -10.43
N ALA A 58 0.39 16.25 -10.79
CA ALA A 58 1.34 17.26 -10.33
C ALA A 58 1.27 17.42 -8.80
N GLY A 59 2.39 17.14 -8.12
CA GLY A 59 2.48 17.22 -6.66
C GLY A 59 1.89 16.02 -5.90
N GLU A 60 1.44 14.97 -6.61
CA GLU A 60 0.82 13.79 -5.99
C GLU A 60 1.84 12.92 -5.25
N GLY A 61 1.54 12.62 -3.98
CA GLY A 61 2.28 11.67 -3.15
C GLY A 61 2.02 10.21 -3.55
N PHE A 62 2.96 9.32 -3.22
CA PHE A 62 2.86 7.91 -3.59
C PHE A 62 1.64 7.23 -2.97
N GLY A 63 1.34 7.53 -1.71
CA GLY A 63 0.22 6.93 -1.00
C GLY A 63 -1.14 7.35 -1.57
N ASP A 64 -1.29 8.62 -1.99
CA ASP A 64 -2.49 9.10 -2.67
C ASP A 64 -2.63 8.50 -4.07
N PHE A 65 -1.52 8.39 -4.81
CA PHE A 65 -1.48 7.70 -6.10
C PHE A 65 -1.98 6.26 -6.01
N THR A 66 -1.50 5.47 -5.04
CA THR A 66 -1.91 4.06 -4.91
C THR A 66 -3.42 3.90 -4.68
N VAL A 67 -4.05 4.88 -4.03
CA VAL A 67 -5.51 4.92 -3.84
C VAL A 67 -6.22 5.35 -5.13
N ARG A 68 -5.79 6.45 -5.75
CA ARG A 68 -6.40 6.98 -6.99
C ARG A 68 -6.31 5.98 -8.15
N ALA A 69 -5.16 5.35 -8.32
CA ALA A 69 -4.91 4.37 -9.38
C ALA A 69 -5.56 2.99 -9.11
N GLY A 70 -6.30 2.84 -8.00
CA GLY A 70 -7.03 1.62 -7.67
C GLY A 70 -6.14 0.44 -7.23
N ILE A 71 -4.87 0.69 -6.91
CA ILE A 71 -3.93 -0.33 -6.42
C ILE A 71 -4.35 -0.82 -5.03
N ILE A 72 -4.82 0.10 -4.18
CA ILE A 72 -5.32 -0.22 -2.84
C ILE A 72 -6.56 0.60 -2.49
N ARG A 73 -7.49 -0.01 -1.74
CA ARG A 73 -8.65 0.72 -1.21
C ARG A 73 -8.26 1.52 0.05
N PRO A 74 -8.73 2.76 0.21
CA PRO A 74 -8.44 3.54 1.41
C PRO A 74 -9.10 2.92 2.65
N VAL A 75 -8.57 3.24 3.82
CA VAL A 75 -9.22 3.02 5.12
C VAL A 75 -9.93 4.33 5.46
N LEU A 76 -11.25 4.30 5.59
CA LEU A 76 -12.09 5.47 5.87
C LEU A 76 -12.66 5.44 7.29
N ASP A 77 -13.09 4.26 7.73
CA ASP A 77 -13.53 3.99 9.10
C ASP A 77 -12.72 2.84 9.69
N PRO A 78 -11.58 3.12 10.34
CA PRO A 78 -10.67 2.08 10.83
C PRO A 78 -11.33 1.07 11.77
N ALA A 79 -12.38 1.46 12.49
CA ALA A 79 -13.08 0.57 13.40
C ALA A 79 -13.92 -0.49 12.66
N ARG A 80 -14.30 -0.23 11.40
CA ARG A 80 -15.22 -1.07 10.62
C ARG A 80 -14.60 -1.67 9.37
N ASP A 81 -13.70 -0.95 8.71
CA ASP A 81 -13.23 -1.28 7.36
C ASP A 81 -11.78 -1.72 7.27
N PHE A 82 -11.02 -1.65 8.38
CA PHE A 82 -9.59 -1.91 8.38
C PHE A 82 -9.27 -3.35 7.94
N TRP A 83 -10.04 -4.33 8.44
CA TRP A 83 -9.86 -5.75 8.13
C TRP A 83 -10.71 -6.24 6.95
N ASN A 84 -11.58 -5.39 6.37
CA ASN A 84 -12.50 -5.81 5.33
C ASN A 84 -11.76 -6.05 3.99
N ASN A 85 -11.28 -7.28 3.84
CA ASN A 85 -10.69 -7.80 2.60
C ASN A 85 -11.77 -8.33 1.66
N LEU A 86 -12.75 -7.49 1.29
CA LEU A 86 -13.66 -7.83 0.20
C LEU A 86 -12.87 -7.77 -1.13
N ASN A 87 -12.21 -8.89 -1.45
CA ASN A 87 -11.47 -9.22 -2.67
C ASN A 87 -10.45 -8.18 -3.16
N CYS A 88 -9.26 -8.16 -2.54
CA CYS A 88 -8.03 -7.75 -3.21
C CYS A 88 -7.40 -8.94 -3.96
N ARG A 89 -8.21 -9.65 -4.75
CA ARG A 89 -7.77 -10.45 -5.89
C ARG A 89 -8.32 -9.71 -7.09
N MET A 90 -7.47 -9.06 -7.87
CA MET A 90 -7.64 -8.67 -9.29
C MET A 90 -6.59 -7.59 -9.60
N ALA A 91 -5.34 -8.03 -9.70
CA ALA A 91 -4.34 -7.44 -10.59
C ALA A 91 -3.57 -8.62 -11.18
N SER A 92 -4.30 -9.44 -11.94
CA SER A 92 -3.71 -10.38 -12.89
C SER A 92 -3.73 -9.64 -14.23
N VAL A 93 -2.56 -9.14 -14.64
CA VAL A 93 -2.24 -8.84 -16.04
C VAL A 93 -1.06 -9.71 -16.39
#